data_AF-A0A938A1G0-F1
#
_entry.id   AF-A0A938A1G0-F1
#
_cell.length_a   1.000
_cell.length_b   1.000
_cell.length_c   1.000
_cell.angle_alpha   90.00
_cell.angle_beta   90.00
_cell.angle_gamma   90.00
#
_symmetry.space_group_name_H-M   'P 1'
#
loop_
_entity.id
_entity.type
_entity.pdbx_description
1 polymer ?
#
loop_
_entity_poly.entity_id
_entity_poly.type
_entity_poly.pdbx_seq_one_letter_code
_entity_poly.pdbx_strand_id
1 'polypeptide(L)'
;MAFLRPAYDHLCELQLDVWCDETRAGSLFLSMEIQGSTEPIQDMILSASLYAPPVAIKEAPFWVDQLDETYSRVTIEIEPQAVLPFLTKANKLSFELATEPPYQPIFARTSLAGSQKALLFAANNCLNK
;
A
#
# COMPACT_ATOMS: atom_id res chain seq x y z
N MET A 1 20.74 -21.37 -5.67
CA MET A 1 21.29 -20.67 -4.50
C MET A 1 21.99 -19.40 -4.96
N ALA A 2 21.52 -18.24 -4.48
CA ALA A 2 22.28 -17.01 -4.19
C ALA A 2 21.36 -15.78 -4.32
N PHE A 3 20.45 -15.58 -3.36
CA PHE A 3 19.91 -14.24 -3.10
C PHE A 3 20.84 -13.56 -2.10
N LEU A 4 21.86 -12.92 -2.64
CA LEU A 4 22.59 -11.84 -2.01
C LEU A 4 22.48 -10.65 -2.96
N ARG A 5 21.67 -9.65 -2.59
CA ARG A 5 21.98 -8.28 -3.01
C ARG A 5 22.14 -7.42 -1.75
N PRO A 6 23.38 -7.03 -1.42
CA PRO A 6 23.63 -5.97 -0.47
C PRO A 6 23.23 -4.63 -1.11
N ALA A 7 22.42 -3.87 -0.38
CA ALA A 7 22.19 -2.43 -0.49
C ALA A 7 22.43 -1.75 -1.86
N TYR A 8 21.35 -1.47 -2.58
CA TYR A 8 21.23 -0.30 -3.47
C TYR A 8 19.81 0.27 -3.34
N ASP A 9 19.50 0.82 -2.15
CA ASP A 9 18.24 1.46 -1.76
C ASP A 9 17.95 2.82 -2.45
N HIS A 10 18.34 3.02 -3.71
CA HIS A 10 18.18 4.34 -4.37
C HIS A 10 17.40 4.32 -5.68
N LEU A 11 16.98 3.15 -6.18
CA LEU A 11 16.32 3.02 -7.49
C LEU A 11 15.14 2.04 -7.54
N CYS A 12 14.64 1.52 -6.42
CA CYS A 12 13.33 0.88 -6.44
C CYS A 12 12.28 1.98 -6.40
N GLU A 13 11.74 2.35 -7.57
CA GLU A 13 10.48 3.09 -7.67
C GLU A 13 9.38 2.20 -7.07
N LEU A 14 9.25 2.21 -5.74
CA LEU A 14 8.13 1.57 -5.07
C LEU A 14 6.88 2.38 -5.42
N GLN A 15 6.07 1.82 -6.31
CA GLN A 15 4.80 2.43 -6.70
C GLN A 15 3.77 2.18 -5.61
N LEU A 16 3.13 3.26 -5.15
CA LEU A 16 1.97 3.21 -4.29
C LEU A 16 0.72 3.47 -5.10
N ASP A 17 -0.18 2.50 -5.10
CA ASP A 17 -1.47 2.61 -5.78
C ASP A 17 -2.59 2.73 -4.75
N VAL A 18 -3.41 3.77 -4.94
CA VAL A 18 -4.66 3.94 -4.20
C VAL A 18 -5.81 3.69 -5.17
N TRP A 19 -6.66 2.73 -4.86
CA TRP A 19 -7.73 2.29 -5.76
C TRP A 19 -8.97 1.85 -5.00
N CYS A 20 -10.07 1.65 -5.71
CA CYS A 20 -11.33 1.14 -5.17
C CYS A 20 -11.89 0.06 -6.09
N ASP A 21 -12.65 -0.86 -5.52
CA ASP A 21 -13.38 -1.90 -6.24
C ASP A 21 -14.85 -1.47 -6.38
N GLU A 22 -15.35 -1.37 -7.61
CA GLU A 22 -16.73 -0.97 -7.87
C GLU A 22 -17.78 -1.92 -7.28
N THR A 23 -17.40 -3.17 -6.99
CA THR A 23 -18.27 -4.17 -6.36
C THR A 23 -18.32 -4.01 -4.84
N ARG A 24 -17.38 -3.27 -4.25
CA ARG A 24 -17.24 -3.02 -2.81
C ARG A 24 -17.31 -1.52 -2.52
N ALA A 25 -18.51 -0.97 -2.68
CA ALA A 25 -18.77 0.43 -2.38
C ALA A 25 -18.36 0.78 -0.94
N GLY A 26 -17.75 1.95 -0.74
CA GLY A 26 -17.28 2.37 0.59
C GLY A 26 -15.82 2.00 0.92
N SER A 27 -15.21 1.08 0.17
CA SER A 27 -13.85 0.60 0.43
C SER A 27 -12.81 1.31 -0.42
N LEU A 28 -11.68 1.66 0.19
CA LEU A 28 -10.48 2.14 -0.50
C LEU A 28 -9.32 1.21 -0.15
N PHE A 29 -8.50 0.89 -1.15
CA PHE A 29 -7.37 0.00 -1.02
C PHE A 29 -6.09 0.76 -1.28
N LEU A 30 -5.06 0.42 -0.52
CA LEU A 30 -3.70 0.88 -0.74
C LEU A 30 -2.84 -0.33 -1.02
N SER A 31 -2.10 -0.28 -2.11
CA SER A 31 -1.20 -1.36 -2.48
C SER A 31 0.18 -0.87 -2.86
N MET A 32 1.15 -1.77 -2.70
CA MET A 32 2.53 -1.58 -3.11
C MET A 32 3.01 -2.79 -3.89
N GLU A 33 3.68 -2.53 -5.01
CA GLU A 33 4.28 -3.57 -5.83
C GLU A 33 5.67 -3.92 -5.32
N ILE A 34 5.94 -5.22 -5.22
CA ILE A 34 7.19 -5.78 -4.72
C ILE A 34 7.66 -6.84 -5.70
N GLN A 35 8.93 -6.77 -6.07
CA GLN A 35 9.53 -7.78 -6.92
C GLN A 35 9.64 -9.12 -6.17
N GLY A 36 9.08 -10.17 -6.75
CA GLY A 36 9.08 -11.51 -6.20
C GLY A 36 7.79 -12.27 -6.50
N SER A 37 7.83 -13.58 -6.31
CA SER A 37 6.64 -14.42 -6.30
C SER A 37 5.85 -14.25 -5.00
N THR A 38 4.55 -14.54 -5.04
CA THR A 38 3.62 -14.30 -3.93
C THR A 38 4.02 -15.04 -2.66
N GLU A 39 4.35 -16.34 -2.73
CA GLU A 39 4.66 -17.15 -1.55
C GLU A 39 5.82 -16.57 -0.72
N PRO A 40 7.04 -16.34 -1.28
CA PRO A 40 8.12 -15.73 -0.50
C PRO A 40 7.81 -14.34 0.06
N ILE A 41 7.05 -13.52 -0.68
CA ILE A 41 6.69 -12.18 -0.22
C ILE A 41 5.68 -12.26 0.93
N GLN A 42 4.68 -13.14 0.83
CA GLN A 42 3.69 -13.38 1.86
C GLN A 42 4.32 -13.91 3.16
N ASP A 43 5.29 -14.81 3.05
CA ASP A 43 6.01 -15.37 4.21
C ASP A 43 6.95 -14.34 4.85
N MET A 44 7.55 -13.46 4.04
CA MET A 44 8.49 -12.45 4.51
C MET A 44 7.81 -11.33 5.32
N ILE A 45 6.58 -10.95 5.00
CA ILE A 45 5.91 -9.78 5.60
C ILE A 45 5.23 -10.18 6.91
N LEU A 46 5.60 -9.50 7.99
CA LEU A 46 5.00 -9.68 9.32
C LEU A 46 3.77 -8.80 9.52
N SER A 47 3.83 -7.55 9.07
CA SER A 47 2.72 -6.62 9.21
C SER A 47 2.78 -5.49 8.19
N ALA A 48 1.62 -4.89 7.90
CA ALA A 48 1.50 -3.71 7.06
C ALA A 48 0.95 -2.54 7.87
N SER A 49 1.46 -1.33 7.66
CA SER A 49 1.03 -0.12 8.37
C SER A 49 0.91 1.06 7.42
N LEU A 50 -0.15 1.84 7.61
CA LEU A 50 -0.45 3.06 6.87
C LEU A 50 -0.40 4.25 7.81
N TYR A 51 0.42 5.25 7.46
CA TYR A 51 0.46 6.53 8.14
C TYR A 51 0.19 7.67 7.15
N ALA A 52 -0.99 8.28 7.28
CA ALA A 52 -1.45 9.38 6.47
C ALA A 52 -2.26 10.37 7.31
N PRO A 53 -1.60 11.22 8.15
CA PRO A 53 -2.27 12.04 9.16
C PRO A 53 -3.47 12.81 8.58
N PRO A 54 -4.66 12.73 9.21
CA PRO A 54 -4.93 12.22 10.56
C PRO A 54 -5.16 10.69 10.65
N VAL A 55 -5.08 9.95 9.54
CA VAL A 55 -5.30 8.51 9.51
C VAL A 55 -4.01 7.77 9.84
N ALA A 56 -4.08 6.83 10.77
CA ALA A 56 -3.00 5.90 11.07
C ALA A 56 -3.59 4.52 11.34
N ILE A 57 -3.22 3.54 10.51
CA ILE A 57 -3.61 2.14 10.66
C ILE A 57 -2.33 1.37 10.93
N LYS A 58 -2.26 0.73 12.08
CA LYS A 58 -1.12 -0.11 12.47
C LYS A 58 -1.51 -1.57 12.32
N GLU A 59 -0.60 -2.38 11.84
CA GLU A 59 -0.79 -3.84 11.71
C GLU A 59 -2.10 -4.17 10.97
N ALA A 60 -2.34 -3.45 9.86
CA ALA A 60 -3.48 -3.69 9.00
C ALA A 60 -3.42 -5.12 8.44
N PRO A 61 -4.57 -5.82 8.38
CA PRO A 61 -4.68 -7.03 7.58
C PRO A 61 -4.25 -6.74 6.15
N PHE A 62 -3.39 -7.59 5.60
CA PHE A 62 -2.91 -7.48 4.24
C PHE A 62 -3.06 -8.81 3.52
N TRP A 63 -3.05 -8.75 2.20
CA TRP A 63 -2.92 -9.93 1.35
C TRP A 63 -1.94 -9.63 0.22
N VAL A 64 -1.40 -10.70 -0.36
CA VAL A 64 -0.42 -10.63 -1.45
C VAL A 64 -0.99 -11.32 -2.68
N ASP A 65 -1.07 -10.59 -3.79
CA ASP A 65 -1.51 -11.10 -5.09
C ASP A 65 -0.34 -11.16 -6.08
N GLN A 66 -0.31 -12.16 -6.95
CA GLN A 66 0.65 -12.20 -8.07
C GLN A 66 0.14 -11.31 -9.20
N LEU A 67 0.96 -10.34 -9.64
CA LEU A 67 0.63 -9.51 -10.81
C LEU A 67 1.10 -10.16 -12.12
N ASP A 68 2.36 -10.59 -12.14
CA ASP A 68 3.01 -11.30 -13.24
C ASP A 68 4.05 -12.29 -12.71
N GLU A 69 4.87 -12.90 -13.56
CA GLU A 69 5.88 -13.88 -13.12
C GLU A 69 6.98 -13.30 -12.20
N THR A 70 7.07 -11.98 -12.09
CA THR A 70 8.18 -11.25 -11.46
C THR A 70 7.76 -10.29 -10.34
N TYR A 71 6.50 -9.86 -10.32
CA TYR A 71 5.98 -8.89 -9.35
C TYR A 71 4.75 -9.41 -8.60
N SER A 72 4.75 -9.17 -7.30
CA SER A 72 3.61 -9.34 -6.41
C SER A 72 3.12 -7.98 -5.91
N ARG A 73 1.86 -7.92 -5.51
CA ARG A 73 1.22 -6.74 -4.94
C ARG A 73 0.77 -7.03 -3.53
N VAL A 74 1.23 -6.21 -2.58
CA VAL A 74 0.76 -6.25 -1.19
C VAL A 74 -0.33 -5.20 -1.05
N THR A 75 -1.50 -5.60 -0.59
CA THR A 75 -2.66 -4.71 -0.47
C THR A 75 -3.18 -4.70 0.96
N ILE A 76 -3.57 -3.51 1.42
CA ILE A 76 -4.38 -3.31 2.63
C ILE A 76 -5.69 -2.63 2.27
N GLU A 77 -6.71 -2.87 3.08
CA GLU A 77 -7.95 -2.10 3.05
C GLU A 77 -7.86 -0.93 4.04
N ILE A 78 -8.21 0.27 3.56
CA ILE A 78 -8.45 1.43 4.42
C ILE A 78 -9.87 1.29 4.96
N GLU A 79 -9.98 1.16 6.27
CA GLU A 79 -11.27 1.00 6.95
C GLU A 79 -12.28 2.08 6.51
N PRO A 80 -13.56 1.73 6.29
CA PRO A 80 -14.56 2.67 5.78
C PRO A 80 -14.64 3.99 6.55
N GLN A 81 -14.53 3.95 7.88
CA GLN A 81 -14.49 5.16 8.73
C GLN A 81 -13.30 6.09 8.47
N ALA A 82 -12.18 5.55 7.98
CA ALA A 82 -10.93 6.26 7.74
C ALA A 82 -10.83 6.80 6.29
N VAL A 83 -11.64 6.29 5.36
CA VAL A 83 -11.62 6.68 3.94
C VAL A 83 -11.86 8.18 3.75
N LEU A 84 -12.93 8.74 4.32
CA LEU A 84 -13.23 10.17 4.13
C LEU A 84 -12.15 11.09 4.74
N PRO A 85 -11.68 10.88 6.00
CA PRO A 85 -10.54 11.63 6.53
C PRO A 85 -9.26 11.47 5.70
N PHE A 86 -8.98 10.27 5.19
CA PHE A 86 -7.82 10.02 4.32
C PHE A 86 -7.87 10.89 3.06
N LEU A 87 -8.98 10.84 2.33
CA LEU A 87 -9.13 11.56 1.06
C LEU A 87 -9.15 13.09 1.19
N THR A 88 -9.71 13.59 2.29
CA THR A 88 -9.97 15.03 2.47
C THR A 88 -8.89 15.75 3.27
N LYS A 89 -8.19 15.05 4.17
CA LYS A 89 -7.27 15.68 5.13
C LYS A 89 -5.84 15.20 5.00
N ALA A 90 -5.59 14.01 4.46
CA ALA A 90 -4.23 13.52 4.32
C ALA A 90 -3.46 14.28 3.25
N ASN A 91 -2.28 14.79 3.63
CA ASN A 91 -1.36 15.49 2.74
C ASN A 91 -0.06 14.71 2.49
N LYS A 92 0.16 13.65 3.27
CA LYS A 92 1.30 12.76 3.20
C LYS A 92 0.78 11.33 3.35
N LEU A 93 1.47 10.42 2.71
CA LEU A 93 1.22 8.98 2.76
C LEU A 93 2.54 8.29 3.02
N SER A 94 2.59 7.46 4.05
CA SER A 94 3.66 6.50 4.31
C SER A 94 3.02 5.13 4.43
N PHE A 95 3.53 4.19 3.65
CA PHE A 95 3.17 2.78 3.73
C PHE A 95 4.40 1.99 4.12
N GLU A 96 4.28 1.13 5.12
CA GLU A 96 5.39 0.40 5.71
C GLU A 96 5.00 -1.07 5.88
N LEU A 97 5.91 -1.96 5.47
CA LEU A 97 5.82 -3.39 5.65
C LEU A 97 6.96 -3.82 6.57
N ALA A 98 6.62 -4.32 7.76
CA ALA A 98 7.58 -4.98 8.62
C ALA A 98 7.86 -6.37 8.06
N THR A 99 9.14 -6.76 8.01
CA THR A 99 9.58 -8.05 7.46
C THR A 99 10.27 -8.89 8.51
N GLU A 100 10.28 -10.21 8.33
CA GLU A 100 11.05 -11.11 9.18
C GLU A 100 12.57 -10.93 8.97
N PRO A 101 13.40 -11.16 10.00
CA PRO A 101 14.85 -11.23 9.81
C PRO A 101 15.23 -12.37 8.84
N PRO A 102 16.21 -12.18 7.93
CA PRO A 102 17.17 -11.07 7.85
C PRO A 102 16.74 -9.90 6.95
N TYR A 103 15.48 -9.87 6.48
CA TYR A 103 14.99 -8.85 5.57
C TYR A 103 14.81 -7.50 6.27
N GLN A 104 15.05 -6.41 5.53
CA GLN A 104 14.83 -5.06 6.03
C GLN A 104 13.38 -4.62 5.80
N PRO A 105 12.80 -3.81 6.70
CA PRO A 105 11.47 -3.24 6.50
C PRO A 105 11.39 -2.47 5.18
N ILE A 106 10.29 -2.66 4.46
CA ILE A 106 10.03 -1.99 3.18
C ILE A 106 9.12 -0.80 3.46
N PHE A 107 9.45 0.38 2.96
CA PHE A 107 8.60 1.55 3.13
C PHE A 107 8.60 2.45 1.90
N ALA A 108 7.45 3.06 1.63
CA ALA A 108 7.27 4.05 0.58
C ALA A 108 6.57 5.29 1.16
N ARG A 109 7.00 6.48 0.71
CA ARG A 109 6.49 7.77 1.21
C ARG A 109 6.20 8.71 0.05
N THR A 110 5.06 9.37 0.07
CA THR A 110 4.69 10.36 -0.95
C THR A 110 3.85 11.51 -0.38
N SER A 111 3.75 12.60 -1.14
CA SER A 111 2.89 13.76 -0.85
C SER A 111 1.60 13.66 -1.65
N LEU A 112 0.46 13.90 -0.99
CA LEU A 112 -0.87 13.83 -1.61
C LEU A 112 -1.41 15.20 -2.05
N ALA A 113 -0.69 16.30 -1.77
CA ALA A 113 -1.18 17.67 -1.96
C ALA A 113 -1.54 18.01 -3.42
N GLY A 114 -0.96 17.33 -4.42
CA GLY A 114 -1.32 17.47 -5.84
C GLY A 114 -2.43 16.51 -6.30
N SER A 115 -2.63 15.40 -5.60
CA SER A 115 -3.50 14.29 -6.02
C SER A 115 -4.84 14.25 -5.28
N GLN A 116 -5.06 15.08 -4.26
CA GLN A 116 -6.31 15.12 -3.49
C GLN A 116 -7.56 15.27 -4.38
N LYS A 117 -7.52 16.12 -5.41
CA LYS A 117 -8.66 16.25 -6.34
C LYS A 117 -8.94 14.97 -7.14
N ALA A 118 -7.88 14.27 -7.57
CA ALA A 118 -7.99 13.02 -8.31
C ALA A 118 -8.47 11.88 -7.40
N LEU A 119 -7.97 11.81 -6.17
CA LEU A 119 -8.38 10.84 -5.16
C LEU A 119 -9.85 11.03 -4.75
N LEU A 120 -10.28 12.28 -4.54
CA LEU A 120 -11.69 12.59 -4.27
C LEU A 120 -12.59 12.24 -5.46
N PHE A 121 -12.13 12.45 -6.70
CA PHE A 121 -12.88 12.05 -7.90
C PHE A 121 -13.02 10.52 -7.98
N ALA A 122 -11.92 9.77 -7.82
CA ALA A 122 -11.95 8.31 -7.81
C ALA A 122 -12.86 7.79 -6.69
N ALA A 123 -12.74 8.35 -5.49
CA ALA A 123 -13.60 7.98 -4.37
C ALA A 123 -15.07 8.31 -4.60
N ASN A 124 -15.42 9.47 -5.17
CA ASN A 124 -16.82 9.80 -5.45
C ASN A 124 -17.49 8.83 -6.43
N ASN A 125 -16.74 8.24 -7.36
CA ASN A 125 -17.27 7.20 -8.25
C ASN A 125 -17.45 5.85 -7.54
N CYS A 126 -16.69 5.60 -6.48
CA CYS A 126 -16.75 4.37 -5.69
C CYS A 126 -17.61 4.46 -4.41
N LEU A 127 -17.94 5.67 -3.95
CA LEU A 127 -18.71 5.94 -2.73
C LEU A 127 -20.19 6.28 -2.98
N ASN A 128 -20.55 6.77 -4.17
CA ASN A 128 -21.90 7.29 -4.46
C ASN A 128 -22.78 6.36 -5.34
N LYS A 129 -22.71 5.03 -5.15
CA LYS A 129 -23.72 4.12 -5.73
C LYS A 129 -24.76 3.74 -4.67
#